data_AF-A0A060BNA9-F1
#
_entry.id   AF-A0A060BNA9-F1
#
_cell.length_a   1.000
_cell.length_b   1.000
_cell.length_c   1.000
_cell.angle_alpha   90.00
_cell.angle_beta   90.00
_cell.angle_gamma   90.00
#
_symmetry.space_group_name_H-M   'P 1'
#
loop_
_entity.id
_entity.type
_entity.pdbx_description
1 polymer ?
#
loop_
_entity_poly.entity_id
_entity_poly.type
_entity_poly.pdbx_seq_one_letter_code
_entity_poly.pdbx_strand_id
1 'polypeptide(L)'
;NRGRKVTAASVVLQPGEVVYVEKVDTDSAGRDVFRLRQVPEIEGALVAMDPVTGRVKALVGGFSFSDSEFNRATQALRQPGSSFKPFVYSAALDNGYTPASVVLDAPFEINQGGSLGMWRPQNYGGKFLGPVTLRTGIERSRNVMTVRLAEDMGMPLVAEYARRFGI
;
A
#
# COMPACT_ATOMS: atom_id res chain seq x y z
N ASN A 1 -17.93 5.08 1.11
CA ASN A 1 -19.16 5.61 1.71
C ASN A 1 -19.07 7.12 1.85
N ARG A 2 -19.67 7.89 0.94
CA ARG A 2 -19.95 9.31 1.23
C ARG A 2 -21.25 9.31 2.03
N GLY A 3 -21.22 9.86 3.24
CA GLY A 3 -22.41 9.95 4.10
C GLY A 3 -23.55 10.72 3.45
N ARG A 4 -24.71 10.71 4.11
CA ARG A 4 -25.91 11.42 3.67
C ARG A 4 -25.59 12.91 3.44
N LYS A 5 -26.07 13.50 2.35
CA LYS A 5 -25.82 14.92 2.02
C LYS A 5 -26.35 15.79 3.17
N VAL A 6 -25.46 16.57 3.78
CA VAL A 6 -25.82 17.53 4.83
C VAL A 6 -26.53 18.72 4.19
N THR A 7 -27.76 19.00 4.63
CA THR A 7 -28.61 20.08 4.09
C THR A 7 -28.66 21.31 5.01
N ALA A 8 -28.35 21.17 6.29
CA ALA A 8 -28.25 22.26 7.26
C ALA A 8 -27.21 21.92 8.33
N ALA A 9 -26.56 22.93 8.91
CA ALA A 9 -25.55 22.75 9.95
C ALA A 9 -26.10 22.06 11.21
N SER A 10 -27.34 22.37 11.59
CA SER A 10 -28.03 21.76 12.74
C SER A 10 -28.27 20.25 12.63
N VAL A 11 -28.12 19.67 11.43
CA VAL A 11 -28.22 18.21 11.22
C VAL A 11 -26.96 17.49 11.71
N VAL A 12 -25.83 18.19 11.76
CA VAL A 12 -24.52 17.61 12.07
C VAL A 12 -23.79 18.29 13.22
N LEU A 13 -24.26 19.45 13.68
CA LEU A 13 -23.66 20.23 14.75
C LEU A 13 -24.69 20.69 15.79
N GLN A 14 -24.24 20.84 17.03
CA GLN A 14 -25.01 21.41 18.14
C GLN A 14 -24.36 22.69 18.69
N PRO A 15 -25.13 23.67 19.20
CA PRO A 15 -24.57 24.84 19.88
C PRO A 15 -23.64 24.43 21.03
N GLY A 16 -22.42 24.96 21.03
CA GLY A 16 -21.38 24.66 22.02
C GLY A 16 -20.30 23.68 21.54
N GLU A 17 -20.46 23.05 20.38
CA GLU A 17 -19.42 22.17 19.81
C GLU A 17 -18.22 22.95 19.28
N VAL A 18 -17.02 22.41 19.54
CA VAL A 18 -15.77 22.91 18.98
C VAL A 18 -15.48 22.17 17.68
N VAL A 19 -15.37 22.92 16.58
CA VAL A 19 -15.20 22.38 15.23
C VAL A 19 -14.02 23.01 14.52
N TYR A 20 -13.41 22.24 13.62
CA TYR A 20 -12.41 22.76 12.70
C TYR A 20 -13.08 23.35 11.47
N VAL A 21 -12.67 24.57 11.10
CA VAL A 21 -13.15 25.25 9.92
C VAL A 21 -11.98 25.85 9.13
N GLU A 22 -12.16 25.95 7.83
CA GLU A 22 -11.24 26.64 6.93
C GLU A 22 -11.98 27.80 6.27
N LYS A 23 -11.37 28.99 6.27
CA LYS A 23 -11.90 30.13 5.51
C LYS A 23 -11.76 29.83 4.02
N VAL A 24 -12.86 29.91 3.28
CA VAL A 24 -12.88 29.61 1.85
C VAL A 24 -13.17 30.82 0.98
N ASP A 25 -13.83 31.85 1.54
CA ASP A 25 -14.16 33.07 0.80
C ASP A 25 -14.52 34.21 1.77
N THR A 26 -14.81 35.38 1.22
CA THR A 26 -15.46 36.49 1.90
C THR A 26 -16.67 36.93 1.06
N ASP A 27 -17.85 37.00 1.68
CA ASP A 27 -19.10 37.33 0.98
C ASP A 27 -19.17 38.82 0.57
N SER A 28 -20.20 39.17 -0.22
CA SER A 28 -20.42 40.54 -0.71
C SER A 28 -20.71 41.57 0.40
N ALA A 29 -20.99 41.11 1.63
CA ALA A 29 -21.16 41.95 2.81
C ALA A 29 -19.87 42.04 3.65
N GLY A 30 -18.75 41.50 3.16
CA GLY A 30 -17.45 41.51 3.84
C GLY A 30 -17.32 40.48 4.96
N ARG A 31 -18.20 39.48 5.04
CA ARG A 31 -18.15 38.44 6.08
C ARG A 31 -17.41 37.21 5.58
N ASP A 32 -16.63 36.61 6.46
CA ASP A 32 -15.87 35.41 6.14
C ASP A 32 -16.78 34.19 6.00
N VAL A 33 -16.59 33.45 4.92
CA VAL A 33 -17.28 32.20 4.63
C VAL A 33 -16.35 31.04 4.97
N PHE A 34 -16.85 30.13 5.79
CA PHE A 34 -16.09 29.00 6.31
C PHE A 34 -16.63 27.66 5.80
N ARG A 35 -15.74 26.68 5.65
CA ARG A 35 -16.08 25.28 5.36
C ARG A 35 -15.70 24.41 6.55
N LEU A 36 -16.61 23.54 6.97
CA LEU A 36 -16.36 22.53 8.00
C LEU A 36 -15.27 21.55 7.52
N ARG A 37 -14.30 21.29 8.39
CA ARG A 37 -13.20 20.34 8.18
C ARG A 37 -13.19 19.30 9.29
N GLN A 38 -12.63 18.14 8.98
CA GLN A 38 -12.39 17.06 9.93
C GLN A 38 -10.92 16.69 9.85
N VAL A 39 -10.27 16.60 11.01
CA VAL A 39 -8.91 16.06 11.09
C VAL A 39 -8.99 14.57 10.76
N PRO A 40 -8.20 14.07 9.79
CA PRO A 40 -8.21 12.65 9.45
C PRO A 40 -7.78 11.79 10.64
N GLU A 41 -8.54 10.74 10.94
CA GLU A 41 -8.11 9.71 11.90
C GLU A 41 -7.03 8.79 11.31
N ILE A 42 -7.01 8.67 9.98
CA ILE A 42 -6.00 7.91 9.25
C ILE A 42 -4.75 8.74 9.03
N GLU A 43 -3.61 8.05 8.96
CA GLU A 43 -2.31 8.67 8.77
C GLU A 43 -1.67 8.25 7.46
N GLY A 44 -0.71 9.04 7.01
CA GLY A 44 0.07 8.78 5.81
C GLY A 44 1.54 9.13 6.02
N ALA A 45 2.37 8.64 5.11
CA ALA A 45 3.78 9.01 5.05
C ALA A 45 4.23 9.10 3.60
N LEU A 46 5.21 9.95 3.33
CA LEU A 46 5.79 10.10 2.00
C LEU A 46 7.30 10.31 2.11
N VAL A 47 8.03 9.61 1.24
CA VAL A 47 9.45 9.87 0.97
C VAL A 47 9.61 10.03 -0.54
N ALA A 48 10.29 11.08 -0.96
CA ALA A 48 10.77 11.23 -2.33
C ALA A 48 12.30 11.29 -2.32
N MET A 49 12.94 10.44 -3.12
CA MET A 49 14.40 10.33 -3.17
C MET A 49 14.92 10.39 -4.60
N ASP A 50 16.16 10.83 -4.72
CA ASP A 50 16.95 10.63 -5.92
C ASP A 50 17.48 9.18 -5.96
N PRO A 51 17.14 8.36 -6.97
CA PRO A 51 17.51 6.95 -6.99
C PRO A 51 19.01 6.71 -7.28
N VAL A 52 19.72 7.69 -7.85
CA VAL A 52 21.15 7.56 -8.18
C VAL A 52 22.00 7.90 -6.96
N THR A 53 21.64 8.95 -6.24
CA THR A 53 22.44 9.47 -5.12
C THR A 53 21.91 9.08 -3.74
N GLY A 54 20.67 8.60 -3.65
CA GLY A 54 19.99 8.35 -2.38
C GLY A 54 19.53 9.63 -1.64
N ARG A 55 19.68 10.81 -2.25
CA ARG A 55 19.32 12.08 -1.60
C ARG A 55 17.81 12.18 -1.37
N VAL A 56 17.40 12.42 -0.13
CA VAL A 56 16.01 12.72 0.21
C VAL A 56 15.65 14.13 -0.28
N LYS A 57 14.64 14.22 -1.15
CA LYS A 57 14.09 15.49 -1.69
C LYS A 57 12.89 15.98 -0.90
N ALA A 58 12.10 15.05 -0.36
CA ALA A 58 10.97 15.36 0.51
C ALA A 58 10.74 14.22 1.51
N LEU A 59 10.32 14.58 2.73
CA LEU A 59 10.03 13.65 3.82
C LEU A 59 8.81 14.16 4.61
N VAL A 60 7.73 13.38 4.64
CA VAL A 60 6.51 13.69 5.40
C VAL A 60 6.17 12.49 6.27
N GLY A 61 6.17 12.68 7.60
CA GLY A 61 6.01 11.60 8.58
C GLY A 61 4.59 11.38 9.10
N GLY A 62 3.63 12.23 8.74
CA GLY A 62 2.26 12.20 9.23
C GLY A 62 1.45 13.38 8.70
N PHE A 63 0.16 13.42 9.03
CA PHE A 63 -0.76 14.49 8.64
C PHE A 63 -0.33 15.87 9.19
N SER A 64 0.07 15.92 10.46
CA SER A 64 0.46 17.15 11.15
C SER A 64 1.58 16.87 12.14
N PHE A 65 2.71 17.57 12.01
CA PHE A 65 3.83 17.45 12.94
C PHE A 65 3.46 17.94 14.35
N SER A 66 2.67 19.03 14.42
CA SER A 66 2.21 19.60 15.68
C SER A 66 1.28 18.66 16.46
N ASP A 67 0.58 17.77 15.76
CA ASP A 67 -0.28 16.76 16.40
C ASP A 67 0.53 15.51 16.78
N SER A 68 1.52 15.14 15.97
CA SER A 68 2.39 13.99 16.20
C SER A 68 3.75 14.17 15.54
N GLU A 69 4.80 14.22 16.36
CA GLU A 69 6.19 14.29 15.89
C GLU A 69 6.73 12.93 15.39
N PHE A 70 5.95 11.84 15.53
CA PHE A 70 6.35 10.50 15.12
C PHE A 70 6.46 10.39 13.59
N ASN A 71 7.67 10.11 13.09
CA ASN A 71 7.95 10.06 11.67
C ASN A 71 7.66 8.66 11.09
N ARG A 72 6.44 8.45 10.60
CA ARG A 72 6.02 7.17 10.01
C ARG A 72 6.80 6.79 8.75
N ALA A 73 7.44 7.75 8.08
CA ALA A 73 8.23 7.47 6.89
C ALA A 73 9.52 6.70 7.20
N THR A 74 10.05 6.83 8.42
CA THR A 74 11.33 6.21 8.83
C THR A 74 11.20 5.28 10.05
N GLN A 75 10.16 5.43 10.86
CA GLN A 75 10.01 4.72 12.13
C GLN A 75 8.88 3.69 12.13
N ALA A 76 7.88 3.83 11.25
CA ALA A 76 6.72 2.92 11.26
C ALA A 76 7.01 1.66 10.45
N LEU A 77 7.20 0.53 11.13
CA LEU A 77 7.27 -0.78 10.48
C LEU A 77 5.86 -1.23 10.07
N ARG A 78 5.67 -1.47 8.77
CA ARG A 78 4.39 -1.91 8.18
C ARG A 78 4.64 -3.01 7.17
N GLN A 79 3.64 -3.89 7.00
CA GLN A 79 3.71 -4.89 5.94
C GLN A 79 3.52 -4.20 4.57
N PRO A 80 4.45 -4.38 3.62
CA PRO A 80 4.36 -3.76 2.29
C PRO A 80 3.23 -4.35 1.43
N GLY A 81 2.84 -5.60 1.70
CA GLY A 81 1.87 -6.32 0.87
C GLY A 81 2.37 -6.48 -0.56
N SER A 82 1.51 -6.18 -1.55
CA SER A 82 1.86 -6.40 -2.97
C SER A 82 3.01 -5.53 -3.49
N SER A 83 3.39 -4.44 -2.80
CA SER A 83 4.56 -3.65 -3.18
C SER A 83 5.88 -4.40 -2.96
N PHE A 84 5.86 -5.55 -2.27
CA PHE A 84 7.02 -6.45 -2.14
C PHE A 84 7.25 -7.35 -3.37
N LYS A 85 6.23 -7.56 -4.21
CA LYS A 85 6.33 -8.47 -5.36
C LYS A 85 7.47 -8.14 -6.32
N PRO A 86 7.78 -6.86 -6.64
CA PRO A 86 8.92 -6.53 -7.50
C PRO A 86 10.22 -7.22 -7.08
N PHE A 87 10.51 -7.38 -5.79
CA PHE A 87 11.74 -8.05 -5.33
C PHE A 87 11.75 -9.56 -5.64
N VAL A 88 10.59 -10.23 -5.50
CA VAL A 88 10.44 -11.64 -5.90
C VAL A 88 10.60 -11.80 -7.41
N TYR A 89 10.00 -10.89 -8.18
CA TYR A 89 10.07 -10.95 -9.64
C TYR A 89 11.46 -10.55 -10.18
N SER A 90 12.17 -9.64 -9.53
CA SER A 90 13.58 -9.34 -9.82
C SER A 90 14.46 -10.58 -9.58
N ALA A 91 14.27 -11.27 -8.46
CA ALA A 91 14.98 -12.53 -8.20
C ALA A 91 14.73 -13.55 -9.32
N ALA A 92 13.49 -13.69 -9.79
CA ALA A 92 13.17 -14.61 -10.88
C ALA A 92 13.87 -14.23 -12.19
N LEU A 93 13.82 -12.95 -12.57
CA LEU A 93 14.43 -12.47 -13.81
C LEU A 93 15.95 -12.73 -13.83
N ASP A 94 16.61 -12.54 -12.70
CA ASP A 94 18.05 -12.81 -12.57
C ASP A 94 18.40 -14.31 -12.48
N ASN A 95 17.39 -15.18 -12.32
CA ASN A 95 17.55 -16.64 -12.20
C ASN A 95 16.88 -17.40 -13.36
N GLY A 96 16.92 -16.84 -14.56
CA GLY A 96 16.56 -17.53 -15.81
C GLY A 96 15.11 -17.36 -16.25
N TYR A 97 14.27 -16.68 -15.47
CA TYR A 97 12.96 -16.26 -15.96
C TYR A 97 13.07 -15.06 -16.89
N THR A 98 12.13 -14.93 -17.81
CA THR A 98 11.98 -13.77 -18.68
C THR A 98 10.59 -13.17 -18.50
N PRO A 99 10.34 -11.93 -18.94
CA PRO A 99 8.99 -11.36 -18.94
C PRO A 99 7.95 -12.21 -19.71
N ALA A 100 8.40 -13.06 -20.63
CA ALA A 100 7.58 -13.97 -21.43
C ALA A 100 7.43 -15.38 -20.81
N SER A 101 8.19 -15.73 -19.77
CA SER A 101 8.05 -17.01 -19.07
C SER A 101 6.62 -17.20 -18.59
N VAL A 102 6.05 -18.38 -18.85
CA VAL A 102 4.68 -18.70 -18.48
C VAL A 102 4.66 -19.27 -17.07
N VAL A 103 3.85 -18.69 -16.20
CA VAL A 103 3.63 -19.15 -14.82
C VAL A 103 2.14 -19.38 -14.62
N LEU A 104 1.81 -20.46 -13.92
CA LEU A 104 0.43 -20.89 -13.73
C LEU A 104 -0.27 -20.06 -12.65
N ASP A 105 -1.35 -19.37 -13.02
CA ASP A 105 -2.29 -18.74 -12.09
C ASP A 105 -3.53 -19.63 -11.88
N ALA A 106 -3.40 -20.63 -11.02
CA ALA A 106 -4.46 -21.59 -10.67
C ALA A 106 -4.35 -21.96 -9.18
N PRO A 107 -5.41 -22.52 -8.54
CA PRO A 107 -5.39 -22.89 -7.12
C PRO A 107 -4.08 -23.56 -6.71
N PHE A 108 -3.49 -23.07 -5.61
CA PHE A 108 -2.20 -23.52 -5.11
C PHE A 108 -2.35 -23.83 -3.64
N GLU A 109 -1.75 -24.94 -3.22
CA GLU A 109 -1.68 -25.35 -1.83
C GLU A 109 -0.23 -25.72 -1.53
N ILE A 110 0.25 -25.30 -0.38
CA ILE A 110 1.59 -25.64 0.10
C ILE A 110 1.50 -26.09 1.55
N ASN A 111 2.15 -27.22 1.85
CA ASN A 111 2.31 -27.67 3.22
C ASN A 111 3.48 -26.92 3.84
N GLN A 112 3.20 -26.06 4.82
CA GLN A 112 4.21 -25.24 5.47
C GLN A 112 5.05 -26.01 6.51
N GLY A 113 4.69 -27.27 6.77
CA GLY A 113 5.35 -28.11 7.76
C GLY A 113 5.01 -27.73 9.21
N GLY A 114 5.46 -28.57 10.15
CA GLY A 114 5.27 -28.37 11.57
C GLY A 114 3.80 -28.17 11.96
N SER A 115 3.55 -27.15 12.78
CA SER A 115 2.21 -26.79 13.27
C SER A 115 1.44 -25.81 12.36
N LEU A 116 2.03 -25.37 11.24
CA LEU A 116 1.42 -24.36 10.36
C LEU A 116 0.39 -24.97 9.38
N GLY A 117 0.55 -26.26 9.06
CA GLY A 117 -0.40 -27.01 8.24
C GLY A 117 -0.43 -26.58 6.76
N MET A 118 -1.58 -26.84 6.12
CA MET A 118 -1.78 -26.56 4.70
C MET A 118 -2.22 -25.11 4.50
N TRP A 119 -1.50 -24.37 3.66
CA TRP A 119 -1.85 -23.00 3.29
C TRP A 119 -2.30 -22.91 1.84
N ARG A 120 -3.40 -22.16 1.63
CA ARG A 120 -4.08 -22.02 0.34
C ARG A 120 -4.20 -20.54 -0.03
N PRO A 121 -3.16 -19.92 -0.62
CA PRO A 121 -3.21 -18.51 -1.02
C PRO A 121 -4.29 -18.27 -2.07
N GLN A 122 -4.88 -17.06 -2.02
CA GLN A 122 -5.90 -16.64 -2.97
C GLN A 122 -5.55 -15.31 -3.62
N ASN A 123 -6.00 -15.14 -4.86
CA ASN A 123 -5.90 -13.86 -5.56
C ASN A 123 -7.01 -12.92 -5.11
N TYR A 124 -6.74 -11.62 -5.15
CA TYR A 124 -7.78 -10.61 -5.00
C TYR A 124 -8.88 -10.84 -6.06
N GLY A 125 -10.14 -10.86 -5.61
CA GLY A 125 -11.30 -11.13 -6.45
C GLY A 125 -11.54 -12.61 -6.80
N GLY A 126 -10.74 -13.56 -6.30
CA GLY A 126 -11.01 -15.01 -6.35
C GLY A 126 -10.95 -15.68 -7.74
N LYS A 127 -10.69 -14.93 -8.80
CA LYS A 127 -10.55 -15.48 -10.17
C LYS A 127 -9.14 -16.01 -10.41
N PHE A 128 -8.99 -16.87 -11.40
CA PHE A 128 -7.73 -17.43 -11.88
C PHE A 128 -7.60 -17.18 -13.38
N LEU A 129 -6.39 -16.88 -13.85
CA LEU A 129 -6.12 -16.59 -15.26
C LEU A 129 -5.56 -17.80 -16.03
N GLY A 130 -5.23 -18.89 -15.34
CA GLY A 130 -4.56 -20.03 -15.96
C GLY A 130 -3.09 -19.71 -16.30
N PRO A 131 -2.51 -20.34 -17.33
CA PRO A 131 -1.14 -20.06 -17.75
C PRO A 131 -1.03 -18.65 -18.36
N VAL A 132 -0.29 -17.77 -17.69
CA VAL A 132 -0.06 -16.39 -18.16
C VAL A 132 1.41 -16.00 -18.00
N THR A 133 1.84 -14.95 -18.70
CA THR A 133 3.23 -14.50 -18.67
C THR A 133 3.61 -13.90 -17.31
N LEU A 134 4.89 -13.99 -16.97
CA LEU A 134 5.47 -13.38 -15.78
C LEU A 134 5.15 -11.87 -15.70
N ARG A 135 5.25 -11.16 -16.83
CA ARG A 135 4.83 -9.75 -16.95
C ARG A 135 3.39 -9.53 -16.48
N THR A 136 2.46 -10.34 -16.98
CA THR A 136 1.04 -10.27 -16.58
C THR A 136 0.87 -10.52 -15.08
N GLY A 137 1.68 -11.43 -14.53
CA GLY A 137 1.68 -11.78 -13.11
C GLY A 137 1.96 -10.56 -12.21
N ILE A 138 3.01 -9.79 -12.50
CA ILE A 138 3.35 -8.59 -11.72
C ILE A 138 2.38 -7.43 -12.00
N GLU A 139 2.00 -7.21 -13.26
CA GLU A 139 1.07 -6.14 -13.66
C GLU A 139 -0.29 -6.28 -12.96
N ARG A 140 -0.82 -7.51 -12.91
CA ARG A 140 -2.10 -7.80 -12.27
C ARG A 140 -1.97 -8.22 -10.81
N SER A 141 -0.76 -8.13 -10.26
CA SER A 141 -0.46 -8.44 -8.86
C SER A 141 -1.02 -9.81 -8.44
N ARG A 142 -0.74 -10.86 -9.20
CA ARG A 142 -1.28 -12.21 -8.95
C ARG A 142 -0.55 -12.87 -7.78
N ASN A 143 -1.25 -13.01 -6.65
CA ASN A 143 -0.72 -13.59 -5.41
C ASN A 143 -0.24 -15.01 -5.64
N VAL A 144 -1.07 -15.85 -6.27
CA VAL A 144 -0.78 -17.28 -6.43
C VAL A 144 0.42 -17.51 -7.34
N MET A 145 0.55 -16.74 -8.42
CA MET A 145 1.77 -16.77 -9.25
C MET A 145 3.02 -16.35 -8.46
N THR A 146 2.90 -15.30 -7.62
CA THR A 146 4.04 -14.84 -6.80
C THR A 146 4.50 -15.93 -5.84
N VAL A 147 3.56 -16.62 -5.18
CA VAL A 147 3.87 -17.72 -4.25
C VAL A 147 4.50 -18.89 -5.00
N ARG A 148 3.95 -19.30 -6.14
CA ARG A 148 4.53 -20.37 -6.97
C ARG A 148 5.96 -20.05 -7.41
N LEU A 149 6.21 -18.80 -7.78
CA LEU A 149 7.53 -18.34 -8.19
C LEU A 149 8.51 -18.38 -7.01
N ALA A 150 8.09 -17.90 -5.84
CA ALA A 150 8.90 -17.97 -4.62
C ALA A 150 9.19 -19.41 -4.17
N GLU A 151 8.23 -20.33 -4.35
CA GLU A 151 8.41 -21.75 -4.07
C GLU A 151 9.41 -22.39 -5.03
N ASP A 152 9.28 -22.13 -6.34
CA ASP A 152 10.18 -22.66 -7.37
C ASP A 152 11.64 -22.20 -7.18
N MET A 153 11.84 -20.93 -6.84
CA MET A 153 13.16 -20.36 -6.57
C MET A 153 13.70 -20.69 -5.17
N GLY A 154 12.81 -21.04 -4.23
CA GLY A 154 13.11 -21.20 -2.82
C GLY A 154 13.17 -19.88 -2.03
N MET A 155 12.63 -19.92 -0.81
CA MET A 155 12.62 -18.78 0.12
C MET A 155 14.02 -18.22 0.48
N PRO A 156 15.11 -19.00 0.57
CA PRO A 156 16.44 -18.44 0.82
C PRO A 156 16.88 -17.42 -0.23
N LEU A 157 16.60 -17.67 -1.51
CA LEU A 157 16.93 -16.76 -2.61
C LEU A 157 16.09 -15.48 -2.52
N VAL A 158 14.79 -15.62 -2.28
CA VAL A 158 13.88 -14.48 -2.08
C VAL A 158 14.35 -13.61 -0.91
N ALA A 159 14.73 -14.22 0.22
CA ALA A 159 15.23 -13.51 1.40
C ALA A 159 16.60 -12.86 1.17
N GLU A 160 17.46 -13.46 0.35
CA GLU A 160 18.72 -12.83 -0.06
C GLU A 160 18.47 -11.57 -0.90
N TYR A 161 17.60 -11.65 -1.91
CA TYR A 161 17.24 -10.49 -2.74
C TYR A 161 16.63 -9.36 -1.90
N ALA A 162 15.70 -9.68 -1.00
CA ALA A 162 15.13 -8.69 -0.09
C ALA A 162 16.21 -7.94 0.72
N ARG A 163 17.18 -8.68 1.29
CA ARG A 163 18.32 -8.10 2.03
C ARG A 163 19.20 -7.21 1.17
N ARG A 164 19.45 -7.57 -0.10
CA ARG A 164 20.20 -6.73 -1.05
C ARG A 164 19.52 -5.38 -1.30
N PHE A 165 18.19 -5.32 -1.19
CA PHE A 165 17.41 -4.07 -1.29
C PHE A 165 17.21 -3.35 0.05
N GLY A 166 17.80 -3.84 1.14
CA GLY A 166 17.72 -3.21 2.46
C GLY A 166 16.45 -3.52 3.26
N ILE A 167 15.78 -4.63 2.97
CA ILE A 167 14.60 -5.14 3.71
C ILE A 167 15.03 -6.21 4.72
#